data_AF-A0A6B3IBY1-F1
#
_entry.id   AF-A0A6B3IBY1-F1
#
_cell.length_a   1.000
_cell.length_b   1.000
_cell.length_c   1.000
_cell.angle_alpha   90.00
_cell.angle_beta   90.00
_cell.angle_gamma   90.00
#
_symmetry.space_group_name_H-M   'P 1'
#
loop_
_entity.id
_entity.type
_entity.pdbx_description
1 polymer ?
#
loop_
_entity_poly.entity_id
_entity_poly.type
_entity_poly.pdbx_seq_one_letter_code
_entity_poly.pdbx_strand_id
1 'polypeptide(L)' 'LITQMSPRAITAKDDENARAVYTAVECNDAPWPEEWEVWDRDHSDLAVIAPFQTWDNAFTNLPCAFWPAPRQQPLDVSTE' A
#
# COMPACT_ATOMS: atom_id res chain seq x y z
N LEU A 1 -32.08 11.18 0.92
CA LEU A 1 -30.93 10.47 1.51
C LEU A 1 -30.35 9.62 0.37
N ILE A 2 -29.36 10.00 -0.43
CA ILE A 2 -28.16 10.79 -0.22
C ILE A 2 -27.93 11.59 -1.51
N THR A 3 -27.94 12.92 -1.41
CA THR A 3 -27.57 13.83 -2.50
C THR A 3 -26.52 14.80 -1.97
N GLN A 4 -25.44 14.25 -1.42
CA GLN A 4 -24.26 15.01 -1.01
C GLN A 4 -23.00 14.14 -1.18
N MET A 5 -22.52 14.05 -2.41
CA MET A 5 -21.08 14.01 -2.66
C MET A 5 -20.80 15.04 -3.75
N SER A 6 -20.10 16.10 -3.35
CA SER A 6 -19.80 17.28 -4.17
C SER A 6 -18.99 16.87 -5.43
N PRO A 7 -19.30 17.42 -6.62
CA PRO A 7 -18.86 16.91 -7.91
C PRO A 7 -17.56 17.54 -8.37
N ARG A 8 -16.45 17.33 -7.65
CA ARG A 8 -15.25 17.06 -8.44
C ARG A 8 -15.37 15.58 -8.77
N ALA A 9 -15.98 15.29 -9.92
CA ALA A 9 -15.92 13.96 -10.48
C ALA A 9 -14.44 13.57 -10.42
N ILE A 10 -14.08 12.64 -9.55
CA ILE A 10 -12.76 12.06 -9.60
C ILE A 10 -12.75 11.34 -10.94
N THR A 11 -12.09 11.98 -11.91
CA THR A 11 -12.02 11.42 -13.25
C THR A 11 -11.09 10.21 -13.19
N ALA A 12 -11.18 9.29 -14.16
CA ALA A 12 -10.24 8.17 -14.24
C ALA A 12 -8.78 8.64 -14.13
N LYS A 13 -8.47 9.82 -14.70
CA LYS A 13 -7.18 10.49 -14.57
C LYS A 13 -6.83 10.87 -13.13
N ASP A 14 -7.75 11.48 -12.39
CA ASP A 14 -7.48 11.89 -11.01
C ASP A 14 -7.30 10.67 -10.10
N ASP A 15 -8.08 9.61 -10.32
CA ASP A 15 -7.95 8.32 -9.65
C ASP A 15 -6.59 7.65 -9.95
N GLU A 16 -6.19 7.62 -11.22
CA GLU A 16 -4.89 7.11 -11.65
C GLU A 16 -3.73 7.89 -11.02
N ASN A 17 -3.82 9.23 -10.99
CA ASN A 17 -2.80 10.07 -10.36
C ASN A 17 -2.73 9.83 -8.84
N ALA A 18 -3.87 9.70 -8.16
CA ALA A 18 -3.92 9.42 -6.73
C ALA A 18 -3.27 8.07 -6.41
N ARG A 19 -3.58 7.02 -7.19
CA ARG A 19 -2.94 5.70 -7.06
C ARG A 19 -1.44 5.77 -7.32
N ALA A 20 -1.02 6.48 -8.37
CA ALA A 20 0.40 6.62 -8.71
C ALA A 20 1.20 7.29 -7.58
N VAL A 21 0.67 8.37 -6.99
CA VAL A 21 1.31 9.05 -5.86
C VAL A 21 1.35 8.14 -4.62
N TYR A 22 0.25 7.47 -4.31
CA TYR A 22 0.16 6.57 -3.16
C TYR A 22 1.20 5.44 -3.26
N THR A 23 1.23 4.72 -4.39
CA THR A 23 2.21 3.65 -4.64
C THR A 23 3.64 4.19 -4.61
N ALA A 24 3.91 5.35 -5.21
CA ALA A 24 5.26 5.90 -5.24
C ALA A 24 5.80 6.25 -3.84
N VAL A 25 4.96 6.80 -2.97
CA VAL A 25 5.35 7.13 -1.59
C VAL A 25 5.52 5.84 -0.77
N GLU A 26 4.49 4.98 -0.75
CA GLU A 26 4.49 3.77 0.07
C GLU A 26 5.65 2.82 -0.27
N CYS A 27 5.93 2.63 -1.56
CA CYS A 27 7.00 1.74 -1.99
C CYS A 27 8.40 2.32 -1.82
N ASN A 28 8.53 3.65 -1.72
CA ASN A 28 9.81 4.34 -1.57
C ASN A 28 10.21 4.50 -0.09
N ASP A 29 9.27 4.68 0.83
CA ASP A 29 9.58 5.12 2.20
C ASP A 29 10.15 4.02 3.11
N ALA A 30 9.95 2.74 2.78
CA ALA A 30 10.41 1.61 3.59
C ALA A 30 10.90 0.43 2.73
N PRO A 31 11.76 -0.44 3.28
CA PRO A 31 12.13 -1.69 2.63
C PRO A 31 10.94 -2.68 2.66
N TRP A 32 10.46 -3.06 1.48
CA TRP A 32 9.46 -4.11 1.30
C TRP A 32 10.11 -5.48 1.04
N PRO A 33 9.49 -6.60 1.45
CA PRO A 33 9.96 -7.94 1.06
C PRO A 33 9.82 -8.15 -0.45
N GLU A 34 10.85 -8.70 -1.09
CA GLU A 34 10.85 -9.01 -2.53
C GLU A 34 10.53 -10.47 -2.83
N GLU A 35 10.62 -11.34 -1.81
CA GLU A 35 10.36 -12.78 -1.91
C GLU A 35 8.88 -13.06 -1.66
N TRP A 36 8.21 -13.73 -2.61
CA TRP A 36 6.79 -14.06 -2.51
C TRP A 36 6.48 -14.94 -1.28
N GLU A 37 7.40 -15.84 -0.94
CA GLU A 37 7.25 -16.76 0.20
C GLU A 37 7.09 -16.02 1.52
N VAL A 38 7.69 -14.84 1.66
CA VAL A 38 7.52 -13.98 2.84
C VAL A 38 6.11 -13.40 2.87
N TRP A 39 5.62 -12.90 1.74
CA TRP A 39 4.25 -12.37 1.63
C TRP A 39 3.21 -13.45 1.94
N ASP A 40 3.33 -14.63 1.33
CA ASP A 40 2.36 -15.71 1.49
C ASP A 40 2.29 -16.20 2.93
N ARG A 41 3.45 -16.42 3.57
CA ARG A 41 3.52 -16.84 4.98
C ARG A 41 2.91 -15.79 5.91
N ASP A 42 3.40 -14.56 5.85
CA ASP A 42 3.04 -13.53 6.82
C ASP A 42 1.56 -13.12 6.68
N HIS A 43 1.04 -13.06 5.44
CA HIS A 43 -0.37 -12.76 5.21
C HIS A 43 -1.28 -13.96 5.51
N SER A 44 -0.84 -15.20 5.29
CA SER A 44 -1.61 -16.38 5.73
C SER A 44 -1.77 -16.41 7.25
N ASP A 45 -0.69 -16.12 7.99
CA ASP A 45 -0.71 -16.02 9.44
C ASP A 45 -1.62 -14.87 9.92
N LEU A 46 -1.52 -13.70 9.28
CA LEU A 46 -2.34 -12.53 9.61
C LEU A 46 -3.83 -12.71 9.26
N ALA A 47 -4.15 -13.47 8.21
CA ALA A 47 -5.53 -13.74 7.80
C ALA A 47 -6.33 -14.53 8.86
N VAL A 48 -5.66 -15.23 9.78
CA VAL A 48 -6.34 -15.89 10.92
C VAL A 48 -7.01 -14.86 11.84
N ILE A 49 -6.41 -13.68 12.02
CA ILE A 49 -6.92 -12.63 12.91
C ILE A 49 -7.65 -11.50 12.16
N ALA A 50 -7.29 -11.23 10.90
CA ALA A 50 -7.87 -10.18 10.08
C ALA A 50 -8.38 -10.69 8.71
N PRO A 51 -9.27 -11.70 8.68
CA PRO A 51 -9.60 -12.46 7.46
C PRO A 51 -10.19 -11.63 6.32
N PHE A 52 -10.82 -10.49 6.63
CA PHE A 52 -11.44 -9.64 5.61
C PHE A 52 -10.45 -8.69 4.93
N GLN A 53 -9.50 -8.12 5.68
CA GLN A 53 -8.64 -7.04 5.17
C GLN A 53 -7.26 -7.51 4.74
N THR A 54 -6.75 -8.64 5.26
CA THR A 54 -5.35 -9.04 5.04
C THR A 54 -4.98 -9.11 3.57
N TRP A 55 -5.71 -9.88 2.76
CA TRP A 55 -5.35 -10.08 1.36
C TRP A 55 -5.72 -8.90 0.46
N ASP A 56 -6.79 -8.18 0.78
CA ASP A 56 -7.15 -6.92 0.09
C ASP A 56 -6.02 -5.88 0.22
N ASN A 57 -5.49 -5.73 1.44
CA ASN A 57 -4.34 -4.88 1.71
C ASN A 57 -3.06 -5.42 1.06
N ALA A 58 -2.81 -6.73 1.13
CA ALA A 58 -1.65 -7.38 0.52
C ALA A 58 -1.55 -7.06 -0.98
N PHE A 59 -2.64 -7.23 -1.73
CA PHE A 59 -2.66 -6.98 -3.17
C PHE A 59 -2.53 -5.50 -3.52
N THR A 60 -3.02 -4.61 -2.65
CA THR A 60 -2.83 -3.16 -2.83
C THR A 60 -1.35 -2.78 -2.76
N ASN A 61 -0.59 -3.44 -1.88
CA ASN A 61 0.80 -3.11 -1.58
C ASN A 61 1.82 -3.98 -2.34
N LEU A 62 1.39 -5.08 -2.96
CA LEU A 62 2.23 -6.00 -3.73
C LEU A 62 3.12 -5.33 -4.80
N PRO A 63 2.69 -4.24 -5.50
CA PRO A 63 3.58 -3.53 -6.42
C PRO A 63 4.91 -3.07 -5.78
N CYS A 64 4.96 -2.87 -4.47
CA CYS A 64 6.16 -2.44 -3.77
C CYS A 64 7.28 -3.49 -3.77
N ALA A 65 6.94 -4.78 -3.83
CA ALA A 65 7.93 -5.87 -3.99
C ALA A 65 8.73 -5.73 -5.29
N PHE A 66 8.17 -5.09 -6.31
CA PHE A 66 8.76 -4.92 -7.64
C PHE A 66 9.15 -3.46 -7.95
N TRP A 67 9.18 -2.59 -6.92
CA TRP A 67 9.48 -1.17 -7.10
C TRP A 67 10.89 -0.96 -7.69
N PRO A 68 11.04 -0.26 -8.82
CA PRO A 68 12.32 -0.21 -9.55
C PRO A 68 13.30 0.84 -9.03
N ALA A 69 12.85 1.77 -8.19
CA ALA A 69 13.67 2.84 -7.65
C ALA A 69 14.25 2.46 -6.28
N PRO A 70 15.37 3.08 -5.86
CA PRO A 70 15.94 2.86 -4.54
C PRO A 70 14.94 3.17 -3.43
N ARG A 71 14.80 2.26 -2.46
CA ARG A 71 13.97 2.46 -1.26
C ARG A 71 14.77 3.21 -0.18
N GLN A 72 14.10 4.06 0.57
CA GLN A 72 14.67 4.79 1.68
C GLN A 72 14.77 3.91 2.92
N GLN A 73 15.67 4.29 3.83
CA GLN A 73 15.71 3.73 5.17
C GLN A 73 14.91 4.64 6.11
N PRO A 74 13.98 4.08 6.91
CA PRO A 74 13.23 4.87 7.88
C PRO A 74 14.16 5.64 8.82
N LEU A 75 13.90 6.93 9.00
CA LEU A 75 14.62 7.74 9.98
C LEU A 75 14.16 7.37 11.40
N ASP A 76 15.11 7.11 12.29
CA ASP A 76 14.81 6.95 13.71
C ASP A 76 14.42 8.31 14.31
N VAL A 77 13.16 8.41 14.76
CA VAL A 77 12.57 9.61 15.38
C VAL A 77 12.24 9.38 16.85
N SER A 78 12.81 8.35 17.47
CA SER A 78 12.65 8.11 18.91
C SER A 78 13.21 9.28 19.73
N THR A 79 12.52 9.62 20.82
CA THR A 79 12.99 10.56 21.83
C THR A 79 13.54 9.79 23.02
N GLU A 80 14.60 10.31 23.66
CA GLU A 80 15.14 9.75 24.92
C GLU A 80 14.11 9.68 26.06
#